data_AF-A0A1Y4KVF7-F1
#
_entry.id   AF-A0A1Y4KVF7-F1
#
_cell.length_a   1.000
_cell.length_b   1.000
_cell.length_c   1.000
_cell.angle_alpha   90.00
_cell.angle_beta   90.00
_cell.angle_gamma   90.00
#
_symmetry.space_group_name_H-M   'P 1'
#
loop_
_entity.id
_entity.type
_entity.pdbx_description
1 polymer ?
#
loop_
_entity_poly.entity_id
_entity_poly.type
_entity_poly.pdbx_seq_one_letter_code
_entity_poly.pdbx_strand_id
1 'polypeptide(L)'
;MSLYGEKFKIGGLSCGLVLRGSANGEYRVVFEREYASLEQIEALEWDPPVLEGECILPAGYGFTVKDIQYSAATRSYHVVLQVGRQYLGDVTGYQAQVTQLQGTITEQAGTIQTQQDAIAEKESTIAQQAATIESQTATIASQAETIEELEAAGTAETVMAELSAAYEEGVERNG
;
A
#
# COMPACT_ATOMS: atom_id res chain seq x y z
N MET A 1 -2.07 35.66 -49.27
CA MET A 1 -2.24 36.59 -48.13
C MET A 1 -3.00 35.80 -47.10
N SER A 2 -2.35 35.49 -45.98
CA SER A 2 -2.89 34.58 -44.98
C SER A 2 -4.15 35.11 -44.31
N LEU A 3 -5.13 34.24 -44.15
CA LEU A 3 -6.40 34.52 -43.49
C LEU A 3 -6.31 34.40 -41.97
N TYR A 4 -5.42 33.53 -41.45
CA TYR A 4 -5.39 33.18 -40.03
C TYR A 4 -4.04 33.40 -39.32
N GLY A 5 -2.95 33.54 -40.08
CA GLY A 5 -1.58 33.74 -39.61
C GLY A 5 -0.86 32.44 -39.22
N GLU A 6 0.46 32.53 -38.99
CA GLU A 6 1.30 31.40 -38.53
C GLU A 6 1.44 31.40 -37.00
N LYS A 7 0.40 30.94 -36.28
CA LYS A 7 0.37 31.05 -34.81
C LYS A 7 1.01 29.87 -34.08
N PHE A 8 0.91 28.68 -34.65
CA PHE A 8 1.43 27.44 -34.08
C PHE A 8 1.67 26.43 -35.22
N LYS A 9 2.41 25.36 -34.94
CA LYS A 9 2.71 24.29 -35.89
C LYS A 9 2.31 22.93 -35.35
N ILE A 10 1.94 22.04 -36.26
CA ILE A 10 1.70 20.62 -35.98
C ILE A 10 2.61 19.84 -36.91
N GLY A 11 3.54 19.06 -36.35
CA GLY A 11 4.56 18.33 -37.09
C GLY A 11 5.36 19.23 -38.05
N GLY A 12 5.65 20.47 -37.63
CA GLY A 12 6.34 21.47 -38.44
C GLY A 12 5.49 22.21 -39.47
N LEU A 13 4.22 21.84 -39.69
CA LEU A 13 3.32 22.53 -40.61
C LEU A 13 2.59 23.69 -39.93
N SER A 14 2.65 24.88 -40.54
CA SER A 14 1.94 26.08 -40.07
C SER A 14 0.42 25.86 -40.07
N CYS A 15 -0.19 26.06 -38.91
CA CYS A 15 -1.62 25.93 -38.71
C CYS A 15 -2.25 27.30 -38.45
N GLY A 16 -3.39 27.56 -39.07
CA GLY A 16 -4.10 28.83 -38.93
C GLY A 16 -4.96 28.90 -37.67
N LEU A 17 -5.70 27.83 -37.38
CA LEU A 17 -6.67 27.80 -36.30
C LEU A 17 -6.99 26.38 -35.84
N VAL A 18 -7.23 26.19 -34.55
CA VAL A 18 -7.92 25.00 -34.01
C VAL A 18 -9.23 25.44 -33.36
N LEU A 19 -10.29 24.68 -33.61
CA LEU A 19 -11.60 24.84 -32.99
C LEU A 19 -12.00 23.55 -32.28
N ARG A 20 -12.81 23.66 -31.23
CA ARG A 20 -13.51 22.50 -30.68
C ARG A 20 -14.57 22.04 -31.69
N GLY A 21 -14.64 20.73 -31.89
CA GLY A 21 -15.63 20.09 -32.74
C GLY A 21 -17.00 20.03 -32.08
N SER A 22 -17.92 19.37 -32.78
CA SER A 22 -19.32 19.26 -32.36
C SER A 22 -19.55 18.17 -31.31
N ALA A 23 -18.64 17.19 -31.25
CA ALA A 23 -18.66 16.07 -30.31
C ALA A 23 -17.54 16.17 -29.25
N ASN A 24 -17.71 15.43 -28.15
CA ASN A 24 -16.67 15.36 -27.12
C ASN A 24 -15.38 14.76 -27.67
N GLY A 25 -14.25 15.41 -27.38
CA GLY A 25 -12.94 15.03 -27.90
C GLY A 25 -12.80 15.22 -29.41
N GLU A 26 -13.71 15.92 -30.08
CA GLU A 26 -13.54 16.30 -31.48
C GLU A 26 -12.90 17.67 -31.59
N TYR A 27 -11.98 17.83 -32.53
CA TYR A 27 -11.33 19.10 -32.85
C TYR A 27 -11.30 19.29 -34.36
N ARG A 28 -11.35 20.55 -34.81
CA ARG A 28 -11.16 20.93 -36.20
C ARG A 28 -9.90 21.78 -36.32
N VAL A 29 -8.91 21.29 -37.05
CA VAL A 29 -7.67 22.00 -37.36
C VAL A 29 -7.75 22.54 -38.77
N VAL A 30 -7.34 23.80 -38.96
CA VAL A 30 -7.38 24.47 -40.25
C VAL A 30 -5.96 24.77 -40.73
N PHE A 31 -5.62 24.24 -41.89
CA PHE A 31 -4.38 24.50 -42.61
C PHE A 31 -4.67 25.33 -43.86
N GLU A 32 -4.02 26.48 -44.01
CA GLU A 32 -4.14 27.24 -45.26
C GLU A 32 -3.31 26.58 -46.36
N ARG A 33 -3.87 26.45 -47.56
CA ARG A 33 -3.19 25.82 -48.72
C ARG A 33 -1.90 26.54 -49.12
N GLU A 34 -1.75 27.80 -48.74
CA GLU A 34 -0.52 28.59 -48.93
C GLU A 34 0.67 28.01 -48.13
N TYR A 35 0.40 27.31 -47.03
CA TYR A 35 1.44 26.81 -46.10
C TYR A 35 1.52 25.28 -45.99
N ALA A 36 0.47 24.55 -46.37
CA ALA A 36 0.47 23.08 -46.33
C ALA A 36 -0.31 22.48 -47.51
N SER A 37 0.24 21.42 -48.10
CA SER A 37 -0.46 20.58 -49.08
C SER A 37 -1.27 19.48 -48.39
N LEU A 38 -2.19 18.84 -49.12
CA LEU A 38 -2.97 17.73 -48.58
C LEU A 38 -2.06 16.56 -48.19
N GLU A 39 -1.08 16.25 -49.05
CA GLU A 39 -0.14 15.16 -48.86
C GLU A 39 0.73 15.38 -47.62
N GLN A 40 1.13 16.63 -47.35
CA GLN A 40 1.86 16.98 -46.14
C GLN A 40 1.00 16.77 -44.88
N ILE A 41 -0.29 17.12 -44.94
CA ILE A 41 -1.23 16.94 -43.83
C ILE A 41 -1.50 15.46 -43.55
N GLU A 42 -1.67 14.66 -44.61
CA GLU A 42 -1.88 13.21 -44.50
C GLU A 42 -0.63 12.48 -43.97
N ALA A 43 0.57 13.03 -44.22
CA ALA A 43 1.83 12.49 -43.74
C ALA A 43 2.17 12.89 -42.29
N LEU A 44 1.37 13.74 -41.63
CA LEU A 44 1.60 14.12 -40.24
C LEU A 44 1.45 12.91 -39.30
N GLU A 45 2.38 12.79 -38.34
CA GLU A 45 2.22 11.88 -37.21
C GLU A 45 1.19 12.47 -36.26
N TRP A 46 0.06 11.77 -36.07
CA TRP A 46 -1.03 12.22 -35.21
C TRP A 46 -1.04 11.49 -33.86
N ASP A 47 -0.23 10.45 -33.63
CA ASP A 47 -0.27 9.64 -32.41
C ASP A 47 1.13 9.37 -31.80
N PRO A 48 1.74 10.35 -31.09
CA PRO A 48 1.26 11.70 -30.81
C PRO A 48 1.80 12.76 -31.79
N PRO A 49 1.10 13.89 -31.99
CA PRO A 49 1.60 14.97 -32.81
C PRO A 49 2.65 15.80 -32.07
N VAL A 50 3.60 16.36 -32.82
CA VAL A 50 4.52 17.39 -32.32
C VAL A 50 3.82 18.74 -32.42
N LEU A 51 3.55 19.38 -31.29
CA LEU A 51 2.89 20.69 -31.21
C LEU A 51 3.91 21.78 -30.87
N GLU A 52 3.96 22.84 -31.66
CA GLU A 52 4.83 24.00 -31.42
C GLU A 52 3.99 25.28 -31.33
N GLY A 53 4.14 26.05 -30.26
CA GLY A 53 3.36 27.27 -30.01
C GLY A 53 2.07 27.02 -29.22
N GLU A 54 1.27 28.07 -29.03
CA GLU A 54 0.02 27.99 -28.27
C GLU A 54 -1.07 27.28 -29.09
N CYS A 55 -1.35 26.03 -28.75
CA CYS A 55 -2.38 25.21 -29.37
C CYS A 55 -3.39 24.73 -28.32
N ILE A 56 -4.69 24.77 -28.66
CA ILE A 56 -5.75 24.30 -27.76
C ILE A 56 -6.00 22.79 -27.82
N LEU A 57 -5.24 22.06 -28.67
CA LEU A 57 -5.25 20.61 -28.64
C LEU A 57 -4.72 20.14 -27.29
N PRO A 58 -5.37 19.18 -26.63
CA PRO A 58 -4.95 18.72 -25.32
C PRO A 58 -3.54 18.14 -25.41
N ALA A 59 -2.62 18.70 -24.60
CA ALA A 59 -1.24 18.25 -24.54
C ALA A 59 -1.16 16.80 -24.05
N GLY A 60 -0.20 16.04 -24.60
CA GLY A 60 -0.02 14.64 -24.25
C GLY A 60 -1.14 13.73 -24.74
N TYR A 61 -1.80 14.06 -25.87
CA TYR A 61 -2.74 13.16 -26.52
C TYR A 61 -2.34 12.93 -27.97
N GLY A 62 -2.56 11.71 -28.45
CA GLY A 62 -2.67 11.40 -29.86
C GLY A 62 -4.07 11.69 -30.39
N PHE A 63 -4.21 11.69 -31.70
CA PHE A 63 -5.44 11.98 -32.42
C PHE A 63 -5.61 11.03 -33.60
N THR A 64 -6.86 10.72 -33.92
CA THR A 64 -7.22 10.03 -35.16
C THR A 64 -7.87 11.02 -36.10
N VAL A 65 -7.39 11.08 -37.35
CA VAL A 65 -8.03 11.86 -38.41
C VAL A 65 -9.32 11.16 -38.84
N LYS A 66 -10.45 11.84 -38.67
CA LYS A 66 -11.78 11.35 -39.09
C LYS A 66 -12.13 11.78 -40.50
N ASP A 67 -11.76 12.99 -40.88
CA ASP A 67 -12.11 13.59 -42.17
C ASP A 67 -11.15 14.74 -42.51
N ILE A 68 -10.97 15.00 -43.80
CA ILE A 68 -10.23 16.16 -44.32
C ILE A 68 -11.05 16.80 -45.44
N GLN A 69 -11.46 18.05 -45.24
CA GLN A 69 -12.31 18.77 -46.19
C GLN A 69 -11.57 19.99 -46.75
N TYR A 70 -11.57 20.16 -48.07
CA TYR A 70 -11.05 21.37 -48.70
C TYR A 70 -12.15 22.44 -48.85
N SER A 71 -11.87 23.66 -48.38
CA SER A 71 -12.69 24.83 -48.61
C SER A 71 -12.04 25.73 -49.67
N ALA A 72 -12.68 25.84 -50.84
CA ALA A 72 -12.21 26.73 -51.90
C ALA A 72 -12.34 28.22 -51.52
N ALA A 73 -13.37 28.57 -50.73
CA ALA A 73 -13.65 29.95 -50.33
C ALA A 73 -12.54 30.55 -49.45
N THR A 74 -12.00 29.74 -48.54
CA THR A 74 -10.89 30.12 -47.63
C THR A 74 -9.55 29.54 -48.06
N ARG A 75 -9.51 28.81 -49.19
CA ARG A 75 -8.34 28.09 -49.71
C ARG A 75 -7.63 27.29 -48.60
N SER A 76 -8.39 26.55 -47.79
CA SER A 76 -7.88 25.85 -46.60
C SER A 76 -8.37 24.41 -46.51
N TYR A 77 -7.57 23.56 -45.89
CA TYR A 77 -7.95 22.20 -45.47
C TYR A 77 -8.45 22.23 -44.03
N HIS A 78 -9.56 21.56 -43.78
CA HIS A 78 -10.16 21.39 -42.46
C HIS A 78 -10.06 19.93 -42.07
N VAL A 79 -9.19 19.63 -41.12
CA VAL A 79 -8.95 18.29 -40.58
C VAL A 79 -9.81 18.11 -39.34
N VAL A 80 -10.66 17.09 -39.35
CA VAL A 80 -11.45 16.68 -38.18
C VAL A 80 -10.67 15.62 -37.43
N LEU A 81 -10.34 15.90 -36.17
CA LEU A 81 -9.58 15.04 -35.28
C LEU A 81 -10.49 14.51 -34.16
N GLN A 82 -10.28 13.26 -33.78
CA GLN A 82 -10.81 12.69 -32.54
C GLN A 82 -9.65 12.42 -31.58
N VAL A 83 -9.79 12.84 -30.31
CA VAL A 83 -8.83 12.50 -29.26
C VAL A 83 -8.69 10.99 -29.15
N GLY A 84 -7.44 10.52 -29.18
CA GLY A 84 -7.03 9.13 -29.06
C GLY A 84 -6.29 8.86 -27.75
N ARG A 85 -5.16 8.15 -27.83
CA ARG A 85 -4.38 7.70 -26.67
C ARG A 85 -3.78 8.89 -25.91
N GLN A 86 -3.78 8.82 -24.58
CA GLN A 86 -3.05 9.75 -23.72
C GLN A 86 -1.61 9.28 -23.49
N TYR A 87 -0.67 10.22 -23.60
CA TYR A 87 0.76 10.09 -23.31
C TYR A 87 1.07 10.93 -22.08
N LEU A 88 1.53 10.26 -21.02
CA LEU A 88 1.79 10.89 -19.72
C LEU A 88 3.15 11.62 -19.64
N GLY A 89 3.89 11.70 -20.76
CA GLY A 89 5.22 12.28 -20.80
C GLY A 89 6.26 11.43 -20.05
N ASP A 90 7.27 12.09 -19.49
CA ASP A 90 8.29 11.44 -18.66
C ASP A 90 7.71 11.09 -17.28
N VAL A 91 7.55 9.78 -17.05
CA VAL A 91 7.03 9.21 -15.80
C VAL A 91 8.12 8.61 -14.90
N THR A 92 9.41 8.78 -15.26
CA THR A 92 10.55 8.14 -14.60
C THR A 92 10.61 8.48 -13.11
N GLY A 93 10.33 9.74 -12.74
CA GLY A 93 10.31 10.18 -11.33
C GLY A 93 9.26 9.45 -10.49
N TYR A 94 8.06 9.23 -11.05
CA TYR A 94 7.01 8.48 -10.37
C TYR A 94 7.36 7.00 -10.25
N GLN A 95 7.96 6.42 -11.29
CA GLN A 95 8.42 5.03 -11.27
C GLN A 95 9.50 4.81 -10.19
N ALA A 96 10.43 5.75 -10.05
CA ALA A 96 11.43 5.73 -8.98
C ALA A 96 10.80 5.81 -7.59
N GLN A 97 9.81 6.69 -7.40
CA GLN A 97 9.09 6.82 -6.13
C GLN A 97 8.32 5.55 -5.78
N VAL A 98 7.64 4.91 -6.74
CA VAL A 98 6.95 3.63 -6.54
C VAL A 98 7.94 2.54 -6.10
N THR A 99 9.09 2.47 -6.76
CA THR A 99 10.15 1.50 -6.44
C THR A 99 10.67 1.71 -5.00
N GLN A 100 10.90 2.96 -4.60
CA GLN A 100 11.32 3.29 -3.23
C GLN A 100 10.27 2.87 -2.20
N LEU A 101 8.99 3.19 -2.45
CA LEU A 101 7.89 2.81 -1.55
C LEU A 101 7.75 1.29 -1.41
N GLN A 102 7.90 0.55 -2.50
CA GLN A 102 7.91 -0.92 -2.48
C GLN A 102 9.07 -1.47 -1.63
N GLY A 103 10.25 -0.85 -1.71
CA GLY A 103 11.39 -1.16 -0.85
C GLY A 103 11.05 -0.97 0.63
N THR A 104 10.52 0.19 1.00
CA THR A 104 10.11 0.49 2.38
C THR A 104 9.05 -0.49 2.91
N ILE A 105 8.06 -0.85 2.09
CA ILE A 105 7.03 -1.85 2.47
C ILE A 105 7.68 -3.21 2.76
N THR A 106 8.65 -3.62 1.95
CA THR A 106 9.35 -4.89 2.12
C THR A 106 10.17 -4.92 3.41
N GLU A 107 10.88 -3.84 3.72
CA GLU A 107 11.64 -3.71 4.99
C GLU A 107 10.71 -3.71 6.21
N GLN A 108 9.59 -2.99 6.13
CA GLN A 108 8.59 -2.97 7.20
C GLN A 108 7.97 -4.35 7.43
N ALA A 109 7.68 -5.10 6.37
CA ALA A 109 7.18 -6.47 6.47
C ALA A 109 8.18 -7.39 7.19
N GLY A 110 9.48 -7.28 6.88
CA GLY A 110 10.52 -8.04 7.58
C GLY A 110 10.64 -7.66 9.07
N THR A 111 10.47 -6.37 9.39
CA THR A 111 10.47 -5.89 10.78
C THR A 111 9.28 -6.45 11.55
N ILE A 112 8.08 -6.46 10.95
CA ILE A 112 6.86 -7.01 11.55
C ILE A 112 7.04 -8.51 11.81
N GLN A 113 7.58 -9.27 10.85
CA GLN A 113 7.83 -10.70 11.04
C GLN A 113 8.78 -10.96 12.22
N THR A 114 9.88 -10.21 12.30
CA THR A 114 10.83 -10.32 13.42
C THR A 114 10.15 -10.02 14.77
N GLN A 115 9.27 -9.02 14.82
CA GLN A 115 8.51 -8.70 16.03
C GLN A 115 7.51 -9.81 16.39
N GLN A 116 6.85 -10.42 15.41
CA GLN A 116 5.94 -11.54 15.63
C GLN A 116 6.68 -12.76 16.22
N ASP A 117 7.85 -13.10 15.68
CA ASP A 117 8.67 -14.20 16.18
C ASP A 117 9.11 -13.95 17.64
N ALA A 118 9.52 -12.71 17.94
CA ALA A 118 9.90 -12.32 19.30
C ALA A 118 8.72 -12.33 20.30
N ILE A 119 7.50 -12.03 19.84
CA ILE A 119 6.28 -12.15 20.64
C ILE A 119 5.99 -13.62 20.94
N ALA A 120 6.06 -14.50 19.93
CA ALA A 120 5.81 -15.93 20.10
C ALA A 120 6.78 -16.58 21.10
N GLU A 121 8.07 -16.18 21.08
CA GLU A 121 9.06 -16.65 22.06
C GLU A 121 8.72 -16.21 23.50
N LYS A 122 8.29 -14.96 23.66
CA LYS A 122 7.86 -14.44 24.97
C LYS A 122 6.61 -15.14 25.48
N GLU A 123 5.64 -15.41 24.62
CA GLU A 123 4.43 -16.17 24.97
C GLU A 123 4.76 -17.58 25.45
N SER A 124 5.68 -18.28 24.77
CA SER A 124 6.19 -19.59 25.21
C SER A 124 6.85 -19.52 26.58
N THR A 125 7.66 -18.48 26.84
CA THR A 125 8.31 -18.27 28.13
C THR A 125 7.28 -18.03 29.24
N ILE A 126 6.27 -17.20 28.98
CA ILE A 126 5.19 -16.92 29.93
C ILE A 126 4.41 -18.20 30.26
N ALA A 127 4.12 -19.04 29.26
CA ALA A 127 3.44 -20.31 29.46
C ALA A 127 4.24 -21.27 30.36
N GLN A 128 5.56 -21.36 30.17
CA GLN A 128 6.44 -22.17 31.01
C GLN A 128 6.51 -21.66 32.46
N GLN A 129 6.57 -20.33 32.62
CA GLN A 129 6.54 -19.71 33.95
C GLN A 129 5.21 -19.96 34.66
N ALA A 130 4.08 -19.87 33.96
CA ALA A 130 2.76 -20.16 34.51
C ALA A 130 2.66 -21.61 35.02
N ALA A 131 3.12 -22.59 34.23
CA ALA A 131 3.15 -23.99 34.64
C ALA A 131 4.07 -24.23 35.86
N THR A 132 5.18 -23.51 35.96
CA THR A 132 6.07 -23.57 37.12
C THR A 132 5.38 -23.04 38.38
N ILE A 133 4.68 -21.90 38.27
CA ILE A 133 3.92 -21.31 39.37
C ILE A 133 2.80 -22.26 39.84
N GLU A 134 2.09 -22.90 38.90
CA GLU A 134 1.05 -23.88 39.22
C GLU A 134 1.62 -25.07 40.02
N SER A 135 2.76 -25.63 39.59
CA SER A 135 3.45 -26.71 40.31
C SER A 135 3.92 -26.30 41.71
N GLN A 136 4.48 -25.09 41.84
CA GLN A 136 4.89 -24.54 43.13
C GLN A 136 3.68 -24.35 44.06
N THR A 137 2.55 -23.87 43.52
CA THR A 137 1.31 -23.66 44.29
C THR A 137 0.78 -24.99 44.83
N ALA A 138 0.77 -26.05 44.01
CA ALA A 138 0.37 -27.39 44.44
C ALA A 138 1.30 -27.95 45.54
N THR A 139 2.60 -27.71 45.42
CA THR A 139 3.59 -28.14 46.42
C THR A 139 3.38 -27.43 47.76
N ILE A 140 3.15 -26.10 47.73
CA ILE A 140 2.87 -25.32 48.94
C ILE A 140 1.57 -25.81 49.61
N ALA A 141 0.53 -26.11 48.84
CA ALA A 141 -0.71 -26.64 49.38
C ALA A 141 -0.52 -27.98 50.10
N SER A 142 0.23 -28.92 49.51
CA SER A 142 0.55 -30.21 50.13
C SER A 142 1.41 -30.07 51.40
N GLN A 143 2.37 -29.13 51.38
CA GLN A 143 3.17 -28.83 52.57
C GLN A 143 2.33 -28.24 53.71
N ALA A 144 1.36 -27.38 53.39
CA ALA A 144 0.45 -26.82 54.38
C ALA A 144 -0.41 -27.90 55.06
N GLU A 145 -0.96 -28.84 54.27
CA GLU A 145 -1.71 -29.99 54.79
C GLU A 145 -0.86 -30.87 55.72
N THR A 146 0.39 -31.14 55.35
CA THR A 146 1.33 -31.91 56.19
C THR A 146 1.63 -31.21 57.52
N ILE A 147 1.76 -29.87 57.50
CA ILE A 147 1.97 -29.08 58.73
C ILE A 147 0.74 -29.18 59.63
N GLU A 148 -0.46 -29.05 59.09
CA GLU A 148 -1.72 -29.16 59.85
C GLU A 148 -1.87 -30.54 60.51
N GLU A 149 -1.53 -31.63 59.79
CA GLU A 149 -1.53 -32.99 60.35
C GLU A 149 -0.51 -33.16 61.49
N LEU A 150 0.71 -32.62 61.33
CA LEU A 150 1.75 -32.69 62.37
C LEU A 150 1.38 -31.88 63.61
N GLU A 151 0.76 -30.71 63.43
CA GLU A 151 0.25 -29.88 64.53
C GLU A 151 -0.88 -30.59 65.30
N ALA A 152 -1.77 -31.29 64.60
CA ALA A 152 -2.84 -32.07 65.21
C ALA A 152 -2.31 -33.29 66.00
N ALA A 153 -1.29 -33.99 65.49
CA ALA A 153 -0.71 -35.18 66.11
C ALA A 153 0.26 -34.88 67.26
N GLY A 154 0.86 -33.68 67.30
CA GLY A 154 2.03 -33.37 68.13
C GLY A 154 1.83 -32.25 69.14
N THR A 155 0.62 -32.03 69.68
CA THR A 155 0.47 -31.01 70.73
C THR A 155 1.24 -31.43 71.99
N ALA A 156 2.00 -30.51 72.59
CA ALA A 156 2.77 -30.78 73.82
C ALA A 156 1.88 -31.35 74.93
N GLU A 157 0.60 -30.99 74.94
CA GLU A 157 -0.41 -31.48 75.87
C GLU A 157 -0.80 -32.94 75.62
N THR A 158 -0.96 -33.38 74.37
CA THR A 158 -1.23 -34.81 74.05
C THR A 158 -0.02 -35.68 74.36
N VAL A 159 1.18 -35.25 73.98
CA VAL A 159 2.42 -35.98 74.28
C VAL A 159 2.65 -36.09 75.79
N MET A 160 2.39 -35.02 76.55
CA MET A 160 2.55 -35.04 78.01
C MET A 160 1.49 -35.89 78.70
N ALA A 161 0.26 -35.89 78.19
CA ALA A 161 -0.82 -36.76 78.67
C ALA A 161 -0.49 -38.24 78.41
N GLU A 162 -0.06 -38.59 77.20
CA GLU A 162 0.37 -39.96 76.86
C GLU A 162 1.56 -40.43 77.71
N LEU A 163 2.55 -39.55 77.93
CA LEU A 163 3.70 -39.86 78.76
C LEU A 163 3.30 -40.07 80.23
N SER A 164 2.40 -39.23 80.76
CA SER A 164 1.87 -39.43 82.12
C SER A 164 1.11 -40.74 82.25
N ALA A 165 0.25 -41.07 81.28
CA ALA A 165 -0.51 -42.31 81.28
C ALA A 165 0.41 -43.55 81.23
N ALA A 166 1.44 -43.53 80.37
CA ALA A 166 2.41 -44.61 80.27
C ALA A 166 3.28 -44.75 81.55
N TYR A 167 3.61 -43.64 82.21
CA TYR A 167 4.33 -43.67 83.48
C TYR A 167 3.48 -44.28 84.59
N GLU A 168 2.22 -43.87 84.70
CA GLU A 168 1.26 -44.37 85.70
C GLU A 168 1.02 -45.88 85.50
N GLU A 169 0.80 -46.32 84.27
CA GLU A 169 0.66 -47.74 83.92
C GLU A 169 1.94 -48.55 84.22
N GLY A 170 3.12 -47.97 83.99
CA GLY A 170 4.41 -48.60 84.30
C GLY A 170 4.70 -48.73 85.81
N VAL A 171 4.23 -47.77 86.61
CA VAL A 171 4.34 -47.80 88.08
C VAL A 171 3.43 -48.88 88.65
N GLU A 172 2.17 -48.96 88.19
CA GLU A 172 1.23 -49.99 88.66
C GLU A 172 1.64 -51.42 88.27
N ARG A 173 2.42 -51.59 87.20
CA ARG A 173 2.86 -52.90 86.72
C ARG A 173 4.14 -53.42 87.39
N ASN A 174 4.91 -52.54 88.06
CA ASN A 174 6.18 -52.87 88.73
C ASN A 174 6.14 -52.74 90.27
N GLY A 175 5.06 -52.23 90.85
CA GLY A 175 4.80 -52.18 92.29
C GLY A 175 4.06 -53.42 92.79
#